data_AF-A0A249SUL4-F1
#
_entry.id   AF-A0A249SUL4-F1
#
_cell.length_a   1.000
_cell.length_b   1.000
_cell.length_c   1.000
_cell.angle_alpha   90.00
_cell.angle_beta   90.00
_cell.angle_gamma   90.00
#
_symmetry.space_group_name_H-M   'P 1'
#
loop_
_entity.id
_entity.type
_entity.pdbx_description
1 polymer ?
#
loop_
_entity_poly.entity_id
_entity_poly.type
_entity_poly.pdbx_seq_one_letter_code
_entity_poly.pdbx_strand_id
1 'polypeptide(L)'
;MMATWVYSAGIGLYRVGVWIAAVLGKEKARLWLAGRRSWEQRLGQAISAGDRVVWVHAASLGEFEQGRPVLEAIRQQYPSYKILLTFFSPSGYEVRKDYKGADYTCYLPLDTPANARHFLAIARPQLAIFIKYEFWYHFLTALYRQQVPTLLVSGVFRPGQVFFRGYGGMFRRLLRQLTHIFVQNNASLACLQPLGLSQVSVAGDTRFDRVWALREEAQVLPLVAGYCGDRKTLIAGSTWEADEVLLSRWWSRQQDDLQLVIAPHEIQESHIQALLQLFPDAVRYTALKAGAVVAPGKVLIIDNVGMLAAMYRYAHIAYVGGGFGKEGIHNILEPAAYGKPVLFGPIYDKFPEAEELLQLGGALVVQDMDDLLRHTKHLLHSDNTYRFVSGVAAQYVADHQGATGRVLDYIQEKRFLTRE
;
A
#
# COMPACT_ATOMS: atom_id res chain seq x y z
N MET A 1 2.51 7.51 -35.42
CA MET A 1 3.21 8.80 -35.41
C MET A 1 2.35 9.91 -34.80
N MET A 2 1.11 10.15 -35.24
CA MET A 2 0.29 11.22 -34.65
C MET A 2 0.02 11.06 -33.13
N ALA A 3 -0.39 9.87 -32.68
CA ALA A 3 -0.65 9.61 -31.26
C ALA A 3 0.57 9.82 -30.34
N THR A 4 1.77 9.49 -30.83
CA THR A 4 3.03 9.64 -30.08
C THR A 4 3.47 11.10 -29.99
N TRP A 5 3.18 11.90 -31.02
CA TRP A 5 3.35 13.35 -30.99
C TRP A 5 2.40 14.00 -29.98
N VAL A 6 1.12 13.65 -30.00
CA VAL A 6 0.12 14.14 -29.03
C VAL A 6 0.53 13.79 -27.60
N TYR A 7 0.98 12.56 -27.37
CA TYR A 7 1.49 12.14 -26.07
C TYR A 7 2.68 12.98 -25.60
N SER A 8 3.69 13.18 -26.47
CA SER A 8 4.90 13.93 -26.13
C SER A 8 4.60 15.42 -25.92
N ALA A 9 3.69 16.00 -26.70
CA ALA A 9 3.20 17.37 -26.50
C ALA A 9 2.45 17.51 -25.16
N GLY A 10 1.62 16.52 -24.82
CA GLY A 10 0.92 16.45 -23.54
C GLY A 10 1.86 16.46 -22.34
N ILE A 11 3.00 15.78 -22.43
CA ILE A 11 4.05 15.81 -21.38
C ILE A 11 4.65 17.21 -21.23
N GLY A 12 4.91 17.90 -22.34
CA GLY A 12 5.38 19.28 -22.32
C GLY A 12 4.38 20.21 -21.63
N LEU A 13 3.10 20.12 -22.03
CA LEU A 13 2.01 20.89 -21.42
C LEU A 13 1.84 20.57 -19.94
N TYR A 14 1.91 19.31 -19.55
CA TYR A 14 1.85 18.88 -18.16
C TYR A 14 2.98 19.51 -17.33
N ARG A 15 4.22 19.48 -17.84
CA ARG A 15 5.36 20.14 -17.17
C ARG A 15 5.14 21.64 -16.98
N VAL A 16 4.61 22.32 -17.99
CA VAL A 16 4.27 23.76 -17.89
C VAL A 16 3.19 23.98 -16.84
N GLY A 17 2.14 23.16 -16.82
CA GLY A 17 1.09 23.22 -15.80
C GLY A 17 1.63 23.04 -14.38
N VAL A 18 2.53 22.07 -14.17
CA VAL A 18 3.21 21.88 -12.87
C VAL A 18 4.09 23.09 -12.52
N TRP A 19 4.80 23.66 -13.48
CA TRP A 19 5.57 24.89 -13.26
C TRP A 19 4.70 26.07 -12.83
N ILE A 20 3.57 26.31 -13.51
CA ILE A 20 2.62 27.35 -13.12
C ILE A 20 2.10 27.09 -11.70
N ALA A 21 1.68 25.86 -11.38
CA ALA A 21 1.21 25.51 -10.04
C ALA A 21 2.28 25.75 -8.96
N ALA A 22 3.55 25.47 -9.27
CA ALA A 22 4.67 25.71 -8.35
C ALA A 22 4.90 27.21 -8.10
N VAL A 23 4.78 28.04 -9.14
CA VAL A 23 4.84 29.52 -9.02
C VAL A 23 3.66 30.05 -8.21
N LEU A 24 2.47 29.46 -8.37
CA LEU A 24 1.27 29.75 -7.57
C LEU A 24 1.31 29.18 -6.14
N GLY A 25 2.48 28.75 -5.66
CA GLY A 25 2.68 28.33 -4.27
C GLY A 25 2.26 26.90 -3.93
N LYS A 26 1.92 26.06 -4.91
CA LYS A 26 1.59 24.64 -4.63
C LYS A 26 2.85 23.85 -4.30
N GLU A 27 2.99 23.44 -3.04
CA GLU A 27 4.17 22.73 -2.52
C GLU A 27 4.49 21.43 -3.26
N LYS A 28 3.48 20.57 -3.49
CA LYS A 28 3.66 19.33 -4.26
C LYS A 28 4.27 19.59 -5.64
N ALA A 29 3.87 20.65 -6.32
CA ALA A 29 4.42 21.01 -7.62
C ALA A 29 5.88 21.50 -7.52
N ARG A 30 6.22 22.26 -6.48
CA ARG A 30 7.61 22.69 -6.19
C ARG A 30 8.52 21.49 -5.94
N LEU A 31 8.09 20.55 -5.10
CA LEU A 31 8.82 19.31 -4.81
C LEU A 31 8.99 18.45 -6.07
N TRP A 32 7.93 18.30 -6.87
CA TRP A 32 7.95 17.53 -8.12
C TRP A 32 9.00 18.08 -9.11
N LEU A 33 9.13 19.41 -9.22
CA LEU A 33 10.12 20.06 -10.08
C LEU A 33 11.54 19.99 -9.50
N ALA A 34 11.70 20.32 -8.23
CA ALA A 34 13.00 20.33 -7.55
C ALA A 34 13.63 18.93 -7.55
N GLY A 35 12.82 17.91 -7.26
CA GLY A 35 13.25 16.52 -7.20
C GLY A 35 13.75 15.96 -8.54
N ARG A 36 13.34 16.54 -9.67
CA ARG A 36 13.76 16.14 -11.03
C ARG A 36 14.92 16.95 -11.60
N ARG A 37 15.50 17.88 -10.84
CA ARG A 37 16.71 18.60 -11.26
C ARG A 37 17.93 17.68 -11.18
N SER A 38 18.84 17.79 -12.13
CA SER A 38 20.13 17.05 -12.13
C SER A 38 19.99 15.54 -11.87
N TRP A 39 18.89 14.93 -12.33
CA TRP A 39 18.63 13.51 -12.11
C TRP A 39 19.69 12.65 -12.81
N GLU A 40 20.16 13.06 -14.00
CA GLU A 40 21.18 12.34 -14.77
C GLU A 40 22.49 12.22 -13.96
N GLN A 41 22.97 13.35 -13.44
CA GLN A 41 24.19 13.39 -12.63
C GLN A 41 24.06 12.54 -11.36
N ARG A 42 22.97 12.69 -10.62
CA ARG A 42 22.76 11.96 -9.35
C ARG A 42 22.60 10.46 -9.57
N LEU A 43 21.88 10.06 -10.62
CA LEU A 43 21.75 8.65 -11.01
C LEU A 43 23.10 8.06 -11.43
N GLY A 44 23.90 8.80 -12.21
CA GLY A 44 25.23 8.39 -12.63
C GLY A 44 26.27 8.29 -11.50
N GLN A 45 26.06 9.02 -10.39
CA GLN A 45 26.86 8.87 -9.17
C GLN A 45 26.45 7.66 -8.34
N ALA A 46 25.17 7.29 -8.36
CA ALA A 46 24.64 6.17 -7.58
C ALA A 46 24.83 4.81 -8.26
N ILE A 47 24.81 4.78 -9.59
CA ILE A 47 24.90 3.57 -10.42
C ILE A 47 26.17 3.60 -11.27
N SER A 48 27.06 2.66 -11.00
CA SER A 48 28.31 2.42 -11.72
C SER A 48 28.11 1.45 -12.89
N ALA A 49 29.07 1.41 -13.81
CA ALA A 49 28.95 0.58 -15.03
C ALA A 49 28.96 -0.93 -14.80
N GLY A 50 29.55 -1.41 -13.69
CA GLY A 50 29.55 -2.83 -13.33
C GLY A 50 28.35 -3.25 -12.48
N ASP A 51 27.47 -2.32 -12.10
CA ASP A 51 26.33 -2.66 -11.24
C ASP A 51 25.28 -3.46 -12.00
N ARG A 52 24.77 -4.52 -11.35
CA ARG A 52 23.62 -5.28 -11.80
C ARG A 52 22.36 -4.64 -11.22
N VAL A 53 21.48 -4.10 -12.05
CA VAL A 53 20.36 -3.27 -11.57
C VAL A 53 19.01 -3.94 -11.83
N VAL A 54 18.17 -3.99 -10.79
CA VAL A 54 16.72 -4.18 -10.92
C VAL A 54 16.05 -2.83 -10.75
N TRP A 55 15.31 -2.39 -11.76
CA TRP A 55 14.55 -1.13 -11.70
C TRP A 55 13.11 -1.41 -11.29
N VAL A 56 12.66 -0.84 -10.17
CA VAL A 56 11.28 -0.88 -9.72
C VAL A 56 10.67 0.53 -9.80
N HIS A 57 9.47 0.65 -10.34
CA HIS A 57 8.76 1.91 -10.48
C HIS A 57 7.34 1.88 -9.87
N ALA A 58 7.07 2.85 -9.00
CA ALA A 58 5.76 3.14 -8.42
C ALA A 58 5.38 4.61 -8.64
N ALA A 59 4.14 4.93 -9.05
CA ALA A 59 3.72 6.33 -9.16
C ALA A 59 3.69 7.04 -7.80
N SER A 60 3.15 6.39 -6.76
CA SER A 60 2.95 6.97 -5.44
C SER A 60 3.21 5.96 -4.32
N LEU A 61 2.92 6.35 -3.08
CA LEU A 61 3.06 5.47 -1.91
C LEU A 61 2.16 4.24 -2.02
N GLY A 62 0.93 4.39 -2.52
CA GLY A 62 -0.01 3.27 -2.64
C GLY A 62 0.46 2.21 -3.63
N GLU A 63 0.98 2.61 -4.80
CA GLU A 63 1.60 1.67 -5.73
C GLU A 63 2.90 1.08 -5.15
N PHE A 64 3.68 1.85 -4.39
CA PHE A 64 4.87 1.28 -3.77
C PHE A 64 4.54 0.18 -2.77
N GLU A 65 3.57 0.35 -1.88
CA GLU A 65 3.19 -0.71 -0.93
C GLU A 65 2.68 -1.97 -1.64
N GLN A 66 2.11 -1.85 -2.84
CA GLN A 66 1.77 -2.97 -3.71
C GLN A 66 3.01 -3.67 -4.27
N GLY A 67 4.01 -2.95 -4.79
CA GLY A 67 5.22 -3.60 -5.32
C GLY A 67 6.27 -3.98 -4.29
N ARG A 68 6.16 -3.46 -3.07
CA ARG A 68 7.14 -3.60 -2.00
C ARG A 68 7.46 -5.07 -1.64
N PRO A 69 6.49 -6.00 -1.53
CA PRO A 69 6.79 -7.39 -1.21
C PRO A 69 7.67 -8.07 -2.26
N VAL A 70 7.41 -7.81 -3.54
CA VAL A 70 8.24 -8.30 -4.65
C VAL A 70 9.64 -7.69 -4.58
N LEU A 71 9.75 -6.38 -4.30
CA LEU A 71 11.03 -5.70 -4.16
C LEU A 71 11.86 -6.26 -2.99
N GLU A 72 11.27 -6.40 -1.81
CA GLU A 72 11.93 -6.93 -0.61
C GLU A 72 12.38 -8.38 -0.83
N ALA A 73 11.55 -9.21 -1.45
CA ALA A 73 11.91 -10.59 -1.76
C ALA A 73 13.03 -10.69 -2.81
N ILE A 74 13.05 -9.80 -3.82
CA ILE A 74 14.18 -9.70 -4.76
C ILE A 74 15.46 -9.31 -4.01
N ARG A 75 15.41 -8.33 -3.09
CA ARG A 75 16.57 -7.92 -2.28
C ARG A 75 17.13 -9.09 -1.48
N GLN A 76 16.25 -9.90 -0.90
CA GLN A 76 16.63 -11.06 -0.09
C GLN A 76 17.25 -12.18 -0.95
N GLN A 77 16.65 -12.50 -2.11
CA GLN A 77 17.09 -13.61 -2.96
C GLN A 77 18.27 -13.25 -3.87
N TYR A 78 18.40 -11.98 -4.27
CA TYR A 78 19.41 -11.50 -5.21
C TYR A 78 20.21 -10.32 -4.63
N PRO A 79 20.91 -10.49 -3.48
CA PRO A 79 21.56 -9.40 -2.76
C PRO A 79 22.70 -8.71 -3.55
N SER A 80 23.23 -9.36 -4.59
CA SER A 80 24.24 -8.78 -5.50
C SER A 80 23.66 -7.75 -6.48
N TYR A 81 22.33 -7.68 -6.62
CA TYR A 81 21.67 -6.71 -7.48
C TYR A 81 21.37 -5.43 -6.70
N LYS A 82 21.68 -4.29 -7.31
CA LYS A 82 21.21 -2.99 -6.85
C LYS A 82 19.76 -2.79 -7.23
N ILE A 83 18.96 -2.29 -6.29
CA ILE A 83 17.57 -1.90 -6.52
C ILE A 83 17.51 -0.39 -6.76
N LEU A 84 17.13 -0.02 -7.98
CA LEU A 84 16.77 1.34 -8.35
C LEU A 84 15.26 1.51 -8.17
N LEU A 85 14.84 2.33 -7.21
CA LEU A 85 13.45 2.64 -6.97
C LEU A 85 13.10 4.02 -7.50
N THR A 86 12.09 4.12 -8.37
CA THR A 86 11.65 5.42 -8.88
C THR A 86 10.21 5.75 -8.53
N PHE A 87 9.97 7.02 -8.23
CA PHE A 87 8.65 7.57 -7.94
C PHE A 87 8.22 8.65 -8.92
N PHE A 88 6.93 8.77 -9.23
CA PHE A 88 6.43 9.91 -10.01
C PHE A 88 5.92 11.05 -9.12
N SER A 89 5.16 10.75 -8.07
CA SER A 89 4.54 11.71 -7.18
C SER A 89 5.40 12.03 -5.96
N PRO A 90 5.41 13.29 -5.47
CA PRO A 90 5.99 13.64 -4.17
C PRO A 90 5.39 12.84 -3.00
N SER A 91 4.11 12.45 -3.10
CA SER A 91 3.46 11.65 -2.05
C SER A 91 4.10 10.26 -1.86
N GLY A 92 4.72 9.70 -2.90
CA GLY A 92 5.51 8.47 -2.77
C GLY A 92 6.95 8.79 -2.40
N TYR A 93 7.60 9.66 -3.18
CA TYR A 93 9.02 9.94 -3.03
C TYR A 93 9.38 10.54 -1.67
N GLU A 94 8.69 11.60 -1.21
CA GLU A 94 9.10 12.28 0.04
C GLU A 94 8.94 11.38 1.27
N VAL A 95 8.03 10.41 1.22
CA VAL A 95 7.81 9.42 2.28
C VAL A 95 8.84 8.29 2.24
N ARG A 96 9.33 7.91 1.04
CA ARG A 96 10.15 6.71 0.83
C ARG A 96 11.53 6.95 0.21
N LYS A 97 11.98 8.20 0.07
CA LYS A 97 13.31 8.53 -0.50
C LYS A 97 14.47 7.90 0.27
N ASP A 98 14.31 7.69 1.58
CA ASP A 98 15.31 7.07 2.46
C ASP A 98 15.03 5.57 2.72
N TYR A 99 14.18 4.95 1.89
CA TYR A 99 13.81 3.55 2.03
C TYR A 99 15.02 2.62 1.89
N LYS A 100 15.34 1.89 2.96
CA LYS A 100 16.54 1.05 3.07
C LYS A 100 16.53 -0.21 2.20
N GLY A 101 15.37 -0.58 1.66
CA GLY A 101 15.25 -1.71 0.74
C GLY A 101 15.68 -1.39 -0.69
N ALA A 102 15.98 -0.12 -1.01
CA ALA A 102 16.52 0.29 -2.31
C ALA A 102 17.92 0.89 -2.14
N ASP A 103 18.83 0.60 -3.08
CA ASP A 103 20.19 1.15 -3.07
C ASP A 103 20.20 2.59 -3.60
N TYR A 104 19.24 2.94 -4.47
CA TYR A 104 19.01 4.32 -4.87
C TYR A 104 17.53 4.59 -5.12
N THR A 105 17.02 5.69 -4.55
CA THR A 105 15.64 6.15 -4.77
C THR A 105 15.64 7.54 -5.42
N CYS A 106 14.95 7.70 -6.54
CA CYS A 106 14.85 8.98 -7.24
C CYS A 106 13.46 9.23 -7.84
N TYR A 107 13.21 10.44 -8.32
CA TYR A 107 12.05 10.67 -9.17
C TYR A 107 12.29 10.07 -10.56
N LEU A 108 11.25 9.48 -11.15
CA LEU A 108 11.26 9.13 -12.56
C LEU A 108 11.34 10.43 -13.39
N PRO A 109 12.29 10.55 -14.33
CA PRO A 109 12.32 11.67 -15.26
C PRO A 109 11.02 11.74 -16.08
N LEU A 110 10.75 12.89 -16.68
CA LEU A 110 9.62 12.99 -17.60
C LEU A 110 9.78 11.98 -18.74
N ASP A 111 8.69 11.31 -19.10
CA ASP A 111 8.67 10.28 -20.13
C ASP A 111 8.82 10.89 -21.54
N THR A 112 10.00 11.40 -21.84
CA THR A 112 10.35 11.92 -23.17
C THR A 112 11.30 10.92 -23.86
N PRO A 113 11.36 10.90 -25.20
CA PRO A 113 12.26 10.01 -25.90
C PRO A 113 13.74 10.24 -25.54
N ALA A 114 14.12 11.46 -25.16
CA ALA A 114 15.48 11.78 -24.73
C ALA A 114 15.75 11.24 -23.32
N ASN A 115 14.88 11.57 -22.37
CA ASN A 115 15.04 11.13 -20.98
C ASN A 115 15.00 9.61 -20.85
N ALA A 116 14.10 8.92 -21.56
CA ALA A 116 14.03 7.47 -21.53
C ALA A 116 15.35 6.83 -22.01
N ARG A 117 15.94 7.36 -23.09
CA ARG A 117 17.24 6.90 -23.59
C ARG A 117 18.36 7.15 -22.59
N HIS A 118 18.47 8.37 -22.06
CA HIS A 118 19.53 8.73 -21.10
C HIS A 118 19.40 7.94 -19.81
N PHE A 119 18.18 7.78 -19.30
CA PHE A 119 17.93 7.05 -18.07
C PHE A 119 18.35 5.59 -18.19
N LEU A 120 17.95 4.91 -19.27
CA LEU A 120 18.33 3.52 -19.49
C LEU A 120 19.83 3.36 -19.81
N ALA A 121 20.46 4.34 -20.45
CA ALA A 121 21.90 4.34 -20.70
C ALA A 121 22.71 4.38 -19.38
N ILE A 122 22.20 5.08 -18.36
CA ILE A 122 22.84 5.15 -17.04
C ILE A 122 22.46 3.93 -16.20
N ALA A 123 21.15 3.67 -16.05
CA ALA A 123 20.61 2.67 -15.13
C ALA A 123 20.87 1.23 -15.56
N ARG A 124 20.90 0.95 -16.88
CA ARG A 124 21.12 -0.39 -17.47
C ARG A 124 20.44 -1.54 -16.71
N PRO A 125 19.11 -1.48 -16.51
CA PRO A 125 18.42 -2.51 -15.74
C PRO A 125 18.47 -3.87 -16.47
N GLN A 126 18.69 -4.94 -15.72
CA GLN A 126 18.53 -6.32 -16.19
C GLN A 126 17.07 -6.81 -16.07
N LEU A 127 16.28 -6.15 -15.23
CA LEU A 127 14.86 -6.36 -15.05
C LEU A 127 14.20 -5.04 -14.68
N ALA A 128 13.07 -4.74 -15.29
CA ALA A 128 12.23 -3.59 -14.94
C ALA A 128 10.86 -4.07 -14.42
N ILE A 129 10.40 -3.52 -13.30
CA ILE A 129 9.13 -3.86 -12.66
C ILE A 129 8.31 -2.57 -12.50
N PHE A 130 7.16 -2.53 -13.16
CA PHE A 130 6.17 -1.47 -13.05
C PHE A 130 5.01 -1.94 -12.21
N ILE A 131 4.43 -1.07 -11.38
CA ILE A 131 3.39 -1.46 -10.44
C ILE A 131 2.05 -0.85 -10.83
N LYS A 132 1.02 -1.69 -10.94
CA LYS A 132 -0.38 -1.30 -11.12
C LYS A 132 -0.70 -0.61 -12.46
N TYR A 133 -0.67 0.72 -12.53
CA TYR A 133 -1.16 1.50 -13.69
C TYR A 133 -0.05 2.26 -14.44
N GLU A 134 1.21 1.88 -14.25
CA GLU A 134 2.35 2.66 -14.75
C GLU A 134 2.71 2.33 -16.21
N PHE A 135 2.03 2.99 -17.15
CA PHE A 135 2.20 2.81 -18.61
C PHE A 135 2.91 3.99 -19.28
N TRP A 136 4.23 4.09 -19.09
CA TRP A 136 5.08 5.15 -19.62
C TRP A 136 5.56 4.81 -21.04
N TYR A 137 5.05 5.52 -22.05
CA TYR A 137 5.24 5.14 -23.45
C TYR A 137 6.70 5.07 -23.87
N HIS A 138 7.50 6.11 -23.59
CA HIS A 138 8.88 6.18 -24.07
C HIS A 138 9.79 5.26 -23.27
N PHE A 139 9.63 5.18 -21.95
CA PHE A 139 10.36 4.23 -21.10
C PHE A 139 10.07 2.78 -21.49
N LEU A 140 8.81 2.36 -21.59
CA LEU A 140 8.44 1.00 -21.95
C LEU A 140 8.89 0.64 -23.37
N THR A 141 8.75 1.57 -24.32
CA THR A 141 9.24 1.36 -25.70
C THR A 141 10.76 1.24 -25.75
N ALA A 142 11.49 2.02 -24.93
CA ALA A 142 12.94 1.97 -24.89
C ALA A 142 13.45 0.68 -24.22
N LEU A 143 12.82 0.23 -23.13
CA LEU A 143 13.09 -1.07 -22.49
C LEU A 143 12.88 -2.23 -23.49
N TYR A 144 11.74 -2.22 -24.20
CA TYR A 144 11.44 -3.22 -25.22
C TYR A 144 12.48 -3.26 -26.34
N ARG A 145 12.92 -2.10 -26.83
CA ARG A 145 13.97 -2.01 -27.87
C ARG A 145 15.33 -2.52 -27.39
N GLN A 146 15.64 -2.34 -26.11
CA GLN A 146 16.85 -2.87 -25.47
C GLN A 146 16.68 -4.33 -25.01
N GLN A 147 15.53 -4.95 -25.26
CA GLN A 147 15.20 -6.32 -24.85
C GLN A 147 15.34 -6.56 -23.34
N VAL A 148 15.11 -5.51 -22.54
CA VAL A 148 15.09 -5.63 -21.07
C VAL A 148 13.78 -6.28 -20.65
N PRO A 149 13.81 -7.41 -19.92
CA PRO A 149 12.63 -8.00 -19.33
C PRO A 149 11.85 -6.97 -18.51
N THR A 150 10.57 -6.80 -18.84
CA THR A 150 9.71 -5.78 -18.21
C THR A 150 8.42 -6.43 -17.72
N LEU A 151 8.18 -6.36 -16.41
CA LEU A 151 7.02 -6.94 -15.75
C LEU A 151 6.09 -5.84 -15.27
N LEU A 152 4.78 -6.02 -15.47
CA LEU A 152 3.77 -5.30 -14.70
C LEU A 152 3.31 -6.20 -13.55
N VAL A 153 3.39 -5.72 -12.32
CA VAL A 153 2.90 -6.42 -11.11
C VAL A 153 1.71 -5.69 -10.52
N SER A 154 0.82 -6.45 -9.85
CA SER A 154 -0.42 -5.94 -9.27
C SER A 154 -1.28 -5.14 -10.27
N GLY A 155 -1.28 -5.57 -11.54
CA GLY A 155 -2.04 -4.93 -12.61
C GLY A 155 -3.54 -5.04 -12.37
N VAL A 156 -4.26 -3.94 -12.56
CA VAL A 156 -5.72 -3.90 -12.48
C VAL A 156 -6.25 -3.29 -13.78
N PHE A 157 -7.26 -3.93 -14.37
CA PHE A 157 -7.85 -3.48 -15.61
C PHE A 157 -9.36 -3.34 -15.48
N ARG A 158 -9.90 -2.28 -16.09
CA ARG A 158 -11.33 -1.94 -16.05
C ARG A 158 -11.80 -1.62 -17.47
N PRO A 159 -13.02 -2.02 -17.88
CA PRO A 159 -13.51 -1.82 -19.25
C PRO A 159 -13.47 -0.35 -19.73
N GLY A 160 -13.55 0.60 -18.80
CA GLY A 160 -13.53 2.03 -19.11
C GLY A 160 -12.18 2.60 -19.56
N GLN A 161 -11.07 1.89 -19.34
CA GLN A 161 -9.71 2.39 -19.58
C GLN A 161 -9.40 2.58 -21.07
N VAL A 162 -8.40 3.44 -21.35
CA VAL A 162 -7.98 3.82 -22.70
C VAL A 162 -7.63 2.62 -23.59
N PHE A 163 -7.09 1.53 -23.03
CA PHE A 163 -6.73 0.31 -23.76
C PHE A 163 -7.90 -0.29 -24.54
N PHE A 164 -9.11 -0.17 -24.01
CA PHE A 164 -10.32 -0.80 -24.54
C PHE A 164 -11.17 0.14 -25.39
N ARG A 165 -10.72 1.40 -25.57
CA ARG A 165 -11.38 2.39 -26.45
C ARG A 165 -10.84 2.29 -27.87
N GLY A 166 -11.64 2.66 -28.88
CA GLY A 166 -11.23 2.60 -30.29
C GLY A 166 -9.89 3.31 -30.57
N TYR A 167 -9.70 4.49 -29.98
CA TYR A 167 -8.48 5.31 -30.10
C TYR A 167 -7.29 4.83 -29.25
N GLY A 168 -7.45 3.76 -28.45
CA GLY A 168 -6.43 3.22 -27.55
C GLY A 168 -5.27 2.46 -28.19
N GLY A 169 -5.14 2.48 -29.52
CA GLY A 169 -4.20 1.62 -30.27
C GLY A 169 -2.74 1.77 -29.84
N MET A 170 -2.31 2.99 -29.50
CA MET A 170 -0.96 3.24 -28.98
C MET A 170 -0.71 2.54 -27.65
N PHE A 171 -1.65 2.66 -26.71
CA PHE A 171 -1.54 2.05 -25.38
C PHE A 171 -1.68 0.52 -25.43
N ARG A 172 -2.54 -0.02 -26.32
CA ARG A 172 -2.60 -1.47 -26.58
C ARG A 172 -1.27 -2.03 -27.09
N ARG A 173 -0.49 -1.22 -27.83
CA ARG A 173 0.85 -1.62 -28.28
C ARG A 173 1.83 -1.72 -27.10
N LEU A 174 1.72 -0.85 -26.10
CA LEU A 174 2.54 -0.93 -24.89
C LEU A 174 2.31 -2.22 -24.12
N LEU A 175 1.05 -2.67 -23.99
CA LEU A 175 0.76 -3.95 -23.34
C LEU A 175 1.48 -5.13 -24.00
N ARG A 176 1.61 -5.11 -25.34
CA ARG A 176 2.35 -6.13 -26.09
C ARG A 176 3.87 -6.06 -25.92
N GLN A 177 4.40 -4.94 -25.46
CA GLN A 177 5.83 -4.74 -25.24
C GLN A 177 6.30 -5.22 -23.86
N LEU A 178 5.37 -5.43 -22.93
CA LEU A 178 5.67 -6.01 -21.63
C LEU A 178 6.00 -7.49 -21.81
N THR A 179 7.01 -7.96 -21.07
CA THR A 179 7.41 -9.37 -21.04
C THR A 179 6.33 -10.22 -20.38
N HIS A 180 5.75 -9.73 -19.29
CA HIS A 180 4.60 -10.35 -18.64
C HIS A 180 3.77 -9.35 -17.85
N ILE A 181 2.47 -9.62 -17.73
CA ILE A 181 1.50 -8.82 -17.01
C ILE A 181 0.86 -9.70 -15.94
N PHE A 182 1.23 -9.46 -14.68
CA PHE A 182 0.59 -10.07 -13.52
C PHE A 182 -0.57 -9.19 -13.06
N VAL A 183 -1.79 -9.69 -13.23
CA VAL A 183 -3.00 -9.02 -12.77
C VAL A 183 -3.45 -9.51 -11.40
N GLN A 184 -4.17 -8.66 -10.66
CA GLN A 184 -4.65 -9.02 -9.32
C GLN A 184 -5.81 -10.01 -9.34
N ASN A 185 -6.67 -9.96 -10.36
CA ASN A 185 -7.93 -10.73 -10.35
C ASN A 185 -8.38 -11.17 -11.75
N ASN A 186 -9.31 -12.13 -11.76
CA ASN A 186 -9.91 -12.67 -12.99
C ASN A 186 -10.66 -11.61 -13.80
N ALA A 187 -11.27 -10.60 -13.14
CA ALA A 187 -11.92 -9.49 -13.83
C ALA A 187 -10.95 -8.68 -14.71
N SER A 188 -9.74 -8.44 -14.21
CA SER A 188 -8.67 -7.79 -14.96
C SER A 188 -8.17 -8.66 -16.12
N LEU A 189 -8.03 -9.98 -15.89
CA LEU A 189 -7.68 -10.92 -16.96
C LEU A 189 -8.74 -10.92 -18.07
N ALA A 190 -10.02 -10.97 -17.71
CA ALA A 190 -11.14 -10.93 -18.65
C ALA A 190 -11.16 -9.64 -19.47
N CYS A 191 -10.80 -8.49 -18.88
CA CYS A 191 -10.66 -7.24 -19.63
C CYS A 191 -9.58 -7.34 -20.72
N LEU A 192 -8.49 -8.07 -20.47
CA LEU A 192 -7.35 -8.19 -21.40
C LEU A 192 -7.54 -9.27 -22.46
N GLN A 193 -8.37 -10.29 -22.21
CA GLN A 193 -8.62 -11.41 -23.14
C GLN A 193 -8.95 -10.96 -24.58
N PRO A 194 -9.86 -9.98 -24.83
CA PRO A 194 -10.18 -9.52 -26.17
C PRO A 194 -8.99 -8.90 -26.93
N LEU A 195 -7.90 -8.53 -26.25
CA LEU A 195 -6.72 -7.96 -26.88
C LEU A 195 -5.76 -9.03 -27.45
N GLY A 196 -6.00 -10.31 -27.16
CA GLY A 196 -5.20 -11.44 -27.63
C GLY A 196 -3.78 -11.45 -27.06
N LEU A 197 -3.61 -11.02 -25.81
CA LEU A 197 -2.32 -11.05 -25.12
C LEU A 197 -2.08 -12.43 -24.51
N SER A 198 -0.94 -13.05 -24.81
CA SER A 198 -0.57 -14.36 -24.27
C SER A 198 0.24 -14.27 -22.97
N GLN A 199 0.85 -13.11 -22.71
CA GLN A 199 1.75 -12.86 -21.59
C GLN A 199 1.03 -12.26 -20.37
N VAL A 200 -0.14 -12.80 -20.03
CA VAL A 200 -0.96 -12.31 -18.92
C VAL A 200 -1.33 -13.48 -18.02
N SER A 201 -1.13 -13.34 -16.71
CA SER A 201 -1.64 -14.30 -15.73
C SER A 201 -2.13 -13.59 -14.47
N VAL A 202 -3.01 -14.27 -13.72
CA VAL A 202 -3.45 -13.78 -12.40
C VAL A 202 -2.37 -14.15 -11.39
N ALA A 203 -1.81 -13.15 -10.71
CA ALA A 203 -0.93 -13.36 -9.57
C ALA A 203 -1.66 -13.16 -8.24
N GLY A 204 -2.64 -12.26 -8.17
CA GLY A 204 -3.22 -11.82 -6.89
C GLY A 204 -2.70 -10.45 -6.47
N ASP A 205 -3.15 -9.99 -5.30
CA ASP A 205 -2.67 -8.76 -4.66
C ASP A 205 -1.56 -9.10 -3.65
N THR A 206 -0.38 -8.55 -3.88
CA THR A 206 0.83 -8.76 -3.08
C THR A 206 0.73 -8.21 -1.65
N ARG A 207 -0.23 -7.33 -1.35
CA ARG A 207 -0.48 -6.84 0.02
C ARG A 207 -0.87 -7.97 0.97
N PHE A 208 -1.52 -9.02 0.47
CA PHE A 208 -1.86 -10.20 1.28
C PHE A 208 -0.60 -10.92 1.77
N ASP A 209 0.39 -11.11 0.90
CA ASP A 209 1.68 -11.68 1.30
C ASP A 209 2.37 -10.80 2.35
N ARG A 210 2.29 -9.47 2.20
CA ARG A 210 2.92 -8.53 3.13
C ARG A 210 2.33 -8.62 4.54
N VAL A 211 1.00 -8.58 4.65
CA VAL A 211 0.35 -8.64 5.97
C VAL A 211 0.56 -9.99 6.63
N TRP A 212 0.64 -11.06 5.84
CA TRP A 212 0.96 -12.39 6.34
C TRP A 212 2.39 -12.47 6.89
N ALA A 213 3.39 -12.03 6.11
CA ALA A 213 4.78 -11.97 6.56
C ALA A 213 4.93 -11.09 7.80
N LEU A 214 4.28 -9.92 7.83
CA LEU A 214 4.26 -9.05 9.01
C LEU A 214 3.67 -9.74 10.24
N ARG A 215 2.67 -10.61 10.07
CA ARG A 215 2.12 -11.41 11.17
C ARG A 215 3.12 -12.44 11.68
N GLU A 216 3.82 -13.13 10.78
CA GLU A 216 4.81 -14.16 11.13
C GLU A 216 6.07 -13.57 11.78
N GLU A 217 6.53 -12.42 11.30
CA GLU A 217 7.72 -11.72 11.80
C GLU A 217 7.46 -10.83 13.02
N ALA A 218 6.18 -10.60 13.39
CA ALA A 218 5.85 -9.58 14.37
C ALA A 218 6.43 -9.89 15.75
N GLN A 219 7.18 -8.91 16.27
CA GLN A 219 7.75 -8.96 17.61
C GLN A 219 6.65 -8.89 18.68
N VAL A 220 6.89 -9.55 19.81
CA VAL A 220 6.06 -9.37 21.01
C VAL A 220 6.19 -7.93 21.49
N LEU A 221 5.08 -7.31 21.88
CA LEU A 221 5.03 -5.97 22.44
C LEU A 221 4.68 -6.09 23.94
N PRO A 222 5.65 -6.25 24.85
CA PRO A 222 5.38 -6.66 26.23
C PRO A 222 4.46 -5.71 26.99
N LEU A 223 4.58 -4.40 26.74
CA LEU A 223 3.73 -3.40 27.39
C LEU A 223 2.28 -3.46 26.92
N VAL A 224 2.06 -3.67 25.61
CA VAL A 224 0.72 -3.83 25.05
C VAL A 224 0.12 -5.17 25.48
N ALA A 225 0.92 -6.24 25.44
CA ALA A 225 0.52 -7.56 25.93
C ALA A 225 0.12 -7.51 27.42
N GLY A 226 0.91 -6.84 28.25
CA GLY A 226 0.62 -6.66 29.67
C GLY A 226 -0.60 -5.80 29.93
N TYR A 227 -0.85 -4.77 29.10
CA TYR A 227 -2.09 -3.99 29.18
C TYR A 227 -3.31 -4.87 28.85
N CYS A 228 -3.29 -5.62 27.75
CA CYS A 228 -4.41 -6.45 27.30
C CYS A 228 -4.66 -7.66 28.23
N GLY A 229 -3.61 -8.33 28.69
CA GLY A 229 -3.72 -9.56 29.47
C GLY A 229 -4.65 -10.59 28.81
N ASP A 230 -5.54 -11.19 29.61
CA ASP A 230 -6.57 -12.14 29.15
C ASP A 230 -7.92 -11.46 28.82
N ARG A 231 -8.00 -10.13 28.92
CA ARG A 231 -9.25 -9.40 28.69
C ARG A 231 -9.48 -9.18 27.19
N LYS A 232 -10.75 -9.18 26.81
CA LYS A 232 -11.15 -8.83 25.45
C LYS A 232 -10.77 -7.37 25.19
N THR A 233 -10.03 -7.13 24.12
CA THR A 233 -9.53 -5.79 23.78
C THR A 233 -10.02 -5.37 22.39
N LEU A 234 -10.61 -4.18 22.28
CA LEU A 234 -10.82 -3.52 21.00
C LEU A 234 -9.58 -2.69 20.68
N ILE A 235 -9.00 -2.92 19.51
CA ILE A 235 -7.87 -2.12 19.00
C ILE A 235 -8.35 -1.30 17.82
N ALA A 236 -8.43 0.01 18.02
CA ALA A 236 -8.77 0.98 17.00
C ALA A 236 -7.49 1.51 16.36
N GLY A 237 -7.22 1.10 15.12
CA GLY A 237 -5.99 1.42 14.40
C GLY A 237 -6.20 2.43 13.28
N SER A 238 -5.21 3.30 13.11
CA SER A 238 -5.18 4.37 12.12
C SER A 238 -6.41 5.28 12.21
N THR A 239 -6.84 5.62 13.42
CA THR A 239 -8.02 6.48 13.64
C THR A 239 -7.76 7.92 13.19
N TRP A 240 -8.83 8.59 12.76
CA TRP A 240 -8.89 10.03 12.53
C TRP A 240 -9.90 10.68 13.49
N GLU A 241 -9.93 12.01 13.53
CA GLU A 241 -10.80 12.79 14.44
C GLU A 241 -12.26 12.32 14.44
N ALA A 242 -12.85 12.04 13.27
CA ALA A 242 -14.23 11.56 13.18
C ALA A 242 -14.42 10.17 13.80
N ASP A 243 -13.45 9.27 13.62
CA ASP A 243 -13.44 7.95 14.27
C ASP A 243 -13.33 8.10 15.79
N GLU A 244 -12.44 8.99 16.26
CA GLU A 244 -12.14 9.20 17.67
C GLU A 244 -13.33 9.80 18.44
N VAL A 245 -14.07 10.71 17.81
CA VAL A 245 -15.33 11.25 18.34
C VAL A 245 -16.39 10.15 18.44
N LEU A 246 -16.50 9.27 17.43
CA LEU A 246 -17.42 8.14 17.48
C LEU A 246 -17.04 7.15 18.60
N LEU A 247 -15.75 6.79 18.68
CA LEU A 247 -15.20 5.87 19.66
C LEU A 247 -15.36 6.39 21.10
N SER A 248 -15.18 7.69 21.35
CA SER A 248 -15.37 8.26 22.70
C SER A 248 -16.83 8.19 23.16
N ARG A 249 -17.77 8.49 22.26
CA ARG A 249 -19.22 8.36 22.52
C ARG A 249 -19.61 6.90 22.77
N TRP A 250 -19.07 5.97 22.00
CA TRP A 250 -19.31 4.54 22.21
C TRP A 250 -18.70 4.06 23.54
N TRP A 251 -17.45 4.44 23.83
CA TRP A 251 -16.73 4.04 25.05
C TRP A 251 -17.42 4.51 26.32
N SER A 252 -18.01 5.71 26.32
CA SER A 252 -18.78 6.22 27.46
C SER A 252 -20.11 5.48 27.72
N ARG A 253 -20.62 4.73 26.74
CA ARG A 253 -21.93 4.05 26.82
C ARG A 253 -21.84 2.53 26.94
N GLN A 254 -20.82 1.93 26.36
CA GLN A 254 -20.59 0.48 26.45
C GLN A 254 -20.45 0.05 27.92
N GLN A 255 -20.94 -1.15 28.26
CA GLN A 255 -20.99 -1.66 29.64
C GLN A 255 -20.25 -3.00 29.80
N ASP A 256 -19.55 -3.43 28.76
CA ASP A 256 -18.86 -4.71 28.72
C ASP A 256 -17.48 -4.61 29.38
N ASP A 257 -16.99 -5.72 29.95
CA ASP A 257 -15.60 -5.82 30.40
C ASP A 257 -14.68 -5.94 29.18
N LEU A 258 -14.35 -4.77 28.65
CA LEU A 258 -13.60 -4.59 27.42
C LEU A 258 -12.50 -3.57 27.66
N GLN A 259 -11.34 -3.78 27.05
CA GLN A 259 -10.27 -2.80 26.99
C GLN A 259 -10.24 -2.08 25.65
N LEU A 260 -9.76 -0.84 25.64
CA LEU A 260 -9.62 -0.05 24.42
C LEU A 260 -8.16 0.38 24.23
N VAL A 261 -7.63 0.13 23.04
CA VAL A 261 -6.39 0.71 22.54
C VAL A 261 -6.72 1.57 21.33
N ILE A 262 -6.22 2.80 21.29
CA ILE A 262 -6.35 3.69 20.13
C ILE A 262 -4.95 3.99 19.60
N ALA A 263 -4.71 3.67 18.33
CA ALA A 263 -3.54 4.09 17.57
C ALA A 263 -3.97 5.08 16.48
N PRO A 264 -3.86 6.40 16.73
CA PRO A 264 -4.23 7.41 15.76
C PRO A 264 -3.32 7.40 14.53
N HIS A 265 -3.84 7.86 13.40
CA HIS A 265 -3.05 8.04 12.20
C HIS A 265 -1.99 9.15 12.36
N GLU A 266 -2.31 10.19 13.14
CA GLU A 266 -1.42 11.30 13.45
C GLU A 266 -0.95 11.23 14.90
N ILE A 267 0.36 11.31 15.11
CA ILE A 267 0.99 11.26 16.44
C ILE A 267 1.60 12.59 16.88
N GLN A 268 1.27 13.68 16.19
CA GLN A 268 1.72 15.01 16.57
C GLN A 268 1.12 15.37 17.93
N GLU A 269 1.88 16.09 18.76
CA GLU A 269 1.47 16.38 20.14
C GLU A 269 0.10 17.06 20.22
N SER A 270 -0.21 17.98 19.30
CA SER A 270 -1.52 18.62 19.22
C SER A 270 -2.68 17.65 19.03
N HIS A 271 -2.51 16.62 18.18
CA HIS A 271 -3.52 15.59 17.93
C HIS A 271 -3.69 14.70 19.16
N ILE A 272 -2.58 14.28 19.77
CA ILE A 272 -2.62 13.46 20.99
C ILE A 272 -3.31 14.20 22.14
N GLN A 273 -3.09 15.51 22.29
CA GLN A 273 -3.79 16.31 23.29
C GLN A 273 -5.30 16.40 23.02
N ALA A 274 -5.73 16.55 21.76
CA ALA A 274 -7.15 16.50 21.41
C ALA A 274 -7.77 15.13 21.75
N LEU A 275 -7.04 14.04 21.50
CA LEU A 275 -7.48 12.69 21.85
C LEU A 275 -7.59 12.49 23.37
N LEU A 276 -6.66 13.05 24.15
CA LEU A 276 -6.73 13.06 25.62
C LEU A 276 -7.92 13.87 26.14
N GLN A 277 -8.41 14.89 25.42
CA GLN A 277 -9.65 15.57 25.79
C GLN A 277 -10.89 14.69 25.59
N LEU A 278 -10.89 13.85 24.55
CA LEU A 278 -11.95 12.86 24.30
C LEU A 278 -11.89 11.69 25.30
N PHE A 279 -10.70 11.35 25.75
CA PHE A 279 -10.44 10.27 26.71
C PHE A 279 -9.57 10.79 27.88
N PRO A 280 -10.15 11.57 28.82
CA PRO A 280 -9.41 12.27 29.89
C PRO A 280 -8.64 11.32 30.83
N ASP A 281 -9.08 10.08 30.85
CA ASP A 281 -8.57 8.98 31.66
C ASP A 281 -7.55 8.10 30.93
N ALA A 282 -7.22 8.43 29.68
CA ALA A 282 -6.32 7.62 28.88
C ALA A 282 -4.86 7.76 29.33
N VAL A 283 -4.09 6.69 29.11
CA VAL A 283 -2.64 6.65 29.32
C VAL A 283 -1.97 6.55 27.97
N ARG A 284 -0.92 7.36 27.75
CA ARG A 284 -0.08 7.27 26.55
C ARG A 284 0.87 6.09 26.64
N TYR A 285 1.17 5.47 25.51
CA TYR A 285 2.14 4.38 25.44
C TYR A 285 3.53 4.81 25.93
N THR A 286 3.98 6.01 25.59
CA THR A 286 5.23 6.57 26.13
C THR A 286 5.24 6.69 27.66
N ALA A 287 4.12 7.07 28.28
CA ALA A 287 3.99 7.13 29.73
C ALA A 287 3.99 5.72 30.36
N LEU A 288 3.29 4.76 29.75
CA LEU A 288 3.34 3.35 30.16
C LEU A 288 4.77 2.80 30.09
N LYS A 289 5.51 3.13 29.03
CA LYS A 289 6.93 2.77 28.89
C LYS A 289 7.81 3.42 29.98
N ALA A 290 7.44 4.58 30.48
CA ALA A 290 8.12 5.26 31.60
C ALA A 290 7.70 4.74 32.99
N GLY A 291 6.88 3.68 33.07
CA GLY A 291 6.48 3.05 34.32
C GLY A 291 5.13 3.54 34.87
N ALA A 292 4.36 4.32 34.11
CA ALA A 292 2.99 4.64 34.50
C ALA A 292 2.13 3.37 34.58
N VAL A 293 1.26 3.29 35.59
CA VAL A 293 0.31 2.19 35.75
C VAL A 293 -0.99 2.56 35.05
N VAL A 294 -1.50 1.67 34.20
CA VAL A 294 -2.80 1.84 33.56
C VAL A 294 -3.84 1.18 34.47
N ALA A 295 -4.71 1.97 35.10
CA ALA A 295 -5.79 1.41 35.90
C ALA A 295 -6.76 0.60 35.01
N PRO A 296 -7.44 -0.43 35.55
CA PRO A 296 -8.49 -1.14 34.83
C PRO A 296 -9.54 -0.17 34.25
N GLY A 297 -9.97 -0.42 33.01
CA GLY A 297 -10.97 0.41 32.32
C GLY A 297 -10.43 1.73 31.75
N LYS A 298 -9.13 2.02 31.84
CA LYS A 298 -8.50 3.19 31.21
C LYS A 298 -8.03 2.87 29.80
N VAL A 299 -8.16 3.83 28.89
CA VAL A 299 -7.80 3.67 27.47
C VAL A 299 -6.29 3.80 27.28
N LEU A 300 -5.69 2.97 26.42
CA LEU A 300 -4.29 3.10 26.02
C LEU A 300 -4.21 3.82 24.67
N ILE A 301 -3.51 4.97 24.63
CA ILE A 301 -3.26 5.71 23.39
C ILE A 301 -1.83 5.42 22.91
N ILE A 302 -1.68 4.95 21.68
CA ILE A 302 -0.39 4.69 21.04
C ILE A 302 0.12 5.98 20.38
N ASP A 303 1.11 6.60 20.98
CA ASP A 303 1.71 7.86 20.51
C ASP A 303 3.07 7.65 19.84
N ASN A 304 3.23 6.52 19.16
CA ASN A 304 4.41 6.21 18.35
C ASN A 304 3.99 5.58 16.99
N VAL A 305 4.97 5.40 16.10
CA VAL A 305 4.76 4.78 14.79
C VAL A 305 5.42 3.41 14.74
N GLY A 306 4.82 2.49 13.98
CA GLY A 306 5.48 1.24 13.55
C GLY A 306 5.08 -0.01 14.32
N MET A 307 4.14 0.07 15.26
CA MET A 307 3.71 -1.09 16.06
C MET A 307 2.32 -1.63 15.73
N LEU A 308 1.49 -0.90 14.96
CA LEU A 308 0.07 -1.22 14.74
C LEU A 308 -0.15 -2.63 14.17
N ALA A 309 0.55 -2.99 13.10
CA ALA A 309 0.40 -4.30 12.48
C ALA A 309 0.66 -5.45 13.47
N ALA A 310 1.72 -5.35 14.28
CA ALA A 310 2.02 -6.35 15.31
C ALA A 310 1.00 -6.32 16.45
N MET A 311 0.47 -5.13 16.79
CA MET A 311 -0.46 -4.92 17.89
C MET A 311 -1.81 -5.62 17.68
N TYR A 312 -2.30 -5.75 16.44
CA TYR A 312 -3.55 -6.46 16.16
C TYR A 312 -3.58 -7.91 16.65
N ARG A 313 -2.42 -8.53 16.93
CA ARG A 313 -2.37 -9.85 17.58
C ARG A 313 -3.12 -9.91 18.91
N TYR A 314 -3.09 -8.81 19.66
CA TYR A 314 -3.72 -8.67 20.98
C TYR A 314 -5.19 -8.24 20.90
N ALA A 315 -5.70 -7.94 19.70
CA ALA A 315 -7.09 -7.56 19.54
C ALA A 315 -8.00 -8.78 19.73
N HIS A 316 -9.13 -8.56 20.38
CA HIS A 316 -10.32 -9.40 20.22
C HIS A 316 -11.14 -8.90 19.02
N ILE A 317 -11.33 -7.59 18.92
CA ILE A 317 -12.02 -6.89 17.82
C ILE A 317 -11.07 -5.80 17.28
N ALA A 318 -11.00 -5.64 15.97
CA ALA A 318 -10.25 -4.55 15.34
C ALA A 318 -11.21 -3.51 14.76
N TYR A 319 -10.98 -2.24 15.06
CA TYR A 319 -11.61 -1.12 14.35
C TYR A 319 -10.55 -0.44 13.48
N VAL A 320 -10.82 -0.25 12.19
CA VAL A 320 -9.90 0.39 11.26
C VAL A 320 -10.47 1.75 10.86
N GLY A 321 -9.72 2.81 11.17
CA GLY A 321 -10.15 4.19 10.94
C GLY A 321 -10.13 4.63 9.48
N GLY A 322 -10.49 5.89 9.25
CA GLY A 322 -10.52 6.55 7.95
C GLY A 322 -11.87 6.43 7.22
N GLY A 323 -12.73 5.50 7.64
CA GLY A 323 -14.02 5.23 6.99
C GLY A 323 -15.06 6.35 7.09
N PHE A 324 -14.79 7.43 7.82
CA PHE A 324 -15.62 8.66 7.86
C PHE A 324 -14.99 9.84 7.11
N GLY A 325 -13.76 9.67 6.60
CA GLY A 325 -13.02 10.69 5.86
C GLY A 325 -13.10 10.50 4.34
N LYS A 326 -12.67 11.53 3.60
CA LYS A 326 -12.70 11.52 2.11
C LYS A 326 -11.81 10.46 1.46
N GLU A 327 -10.72 10.09 2.14
CA GLU A 327 -9.78 9.11 1.62
C GLU A 327 -10.30 7.67 1.75
N GLY A 328 -11.19 7.44 2.73
CA GLY A 328 -11.73 6.15 3.09
C GLY A 328 -10.86 5.40 4.10
N ILE A 329 -11.15 4.11 4.26
CA ILE A 329 -10.54 3.24 5.27
C ILE A 329 -9.01 3.07 5.11
N HIS A 330 -8.36 2.70 6.20
CA HIS A 330 -6.97 2.21 6.18
C HIS A 330 -6.90 0.69 5.96
N ASN A 331 -5.74 0.09 6.21
CA ASN A 331 -5.43 -1.29 5.86
C ASN A 331 -6.19 -2.32 6.73
N ILE A 332 -7.31 -2.83 6.23
CA ILE A 332 -8.11 -3.88 6.88
C ILE A 332 -7.48 -5.28 6.81
N LEU A 333 -6.48 -5.48 5.95
CA LEU A 333 -5.84 -6.79 5.79
C LEU A 333 -4.93 -7.12 6.97
N GLU A 334 -4.38 -6.12 7.66
CA GLU A 334 -3.54 -6.31 8.86
C GLU A 334 -4.29 -7.03 9.99
N PRO A 335 -5.45 -6.54 10.49
CA PRO A 335 -6.21 -7.28 11.49
C PRO A 335 -6.80 -8.58 10.96
N ALA A 336 -7.23 -8.62 9.70
CA ALA A 336 -7.77 -9.84 9.09
C ALA A 336 -6.72 -10.97 9.03
N ALA A 337 -5.44 -10.67 8.81
CA ALA A 337 -4.36 -11.64 8.83
C ALA A 337 -4.24 -12.36 10.19
N TYR A 338 -4.58 -11.67 11.28
CA TYR A 338 -4.65 -12.24 12.63
C TYR A 338 -6.00 -12.91 12.95
N GLY A 339 -6.89 -13.02 11.98
CA GLY A 339 -8.25 -13.54 12.15
C GLY A 339 -9.11 -12.68 13.05
N LYS A 340 -8.87 -11.35 13.11
CA LYS A 340 -9.65 -10.48 13.99
C LYS A 340 -10.87 -9.96 13.23
N PRO A 341 -12.09 -10.03 13.81
CA PRO A 341 -13.24 -9.33 13.25
C PRO A 341 -12.90 -7.85 12.99
N VAL A 342 -13.15 -7.39 11.77
CA VAL A 342 -12.77 -6.05 11.32
C VAL A 342 -14.00 -5.16 11.20
N LEU A 343 -14.00 -4.05 11.92
CA LEU A 343 -15.01 -3.00 11.85
C LEU A 343 -14.39 -1.76 11.17
N PHE A 344 -15.15 -1.08 10.33
CA PHE A 344 -14.71 0.18 9.71
C PHE A 344 -15.90 1.06 9.29
N GLY A 345 -15.65 2.35 9.07
CA GLY A 345 -16.67 3.32 8.68
C GLY A 345 -17.21 3.15 7.24
N PRO A 346 -18.25 3.88 6.84
CA PRO A 346 -19.01 3.62 5.61
C PRO A 346 -18.28 3.96 4.29
N ILE A 347 -17.18 4.71 4.32
CA ILE A 347 -16.45 5.13 3.12
C ILE A 347 -15.34 4.11 2.80
N TYR A 348 -15.66 3.11 1.98
CA TYR A 348 -14.72 2.04 1.58
C TYR A 348 -14.74 1.69 0.08
N ASP A 349 -15.49 2.40 -0.77
CA ASP A 349 -15.70 2.07 -2.21
C ASP A 349 -14.41 1.99 -3.06
N LYS A 350 -13.29 2.48 -2.54
CA LYS A 350 -11.97 2.43 -3.20
C LYS A 350 -11.18 1.16 -2.88
N PHE A 351 -11.71 0.30 -2.01
CA PHE A 351 -11.02 -0.84 -1.41
C PHE A 351 -11.78 -2.13 -1.72
N PRO A 352 -11.47 -2.78 -2.86
CA PRO A 352 -12.12 -4.03 -3.26
C PRO A 352 -12.07 -5.11 -2.16
N GLU A 353 -10.96 -5.16 -1.41
CA GLU A 353 -10.82 -6.08 -0.29
C GLU A 353 -11.89 -5.90 0.81
N ALA A 354 -12.39 -4.67 0.99
CA ALA A 354 -13.45 -4.40 1.97
C ALA A 354 -14.79 -4.91 1.47
N GLU A 355 -15.11 -4.66 0.19
CA GLU A 355 -16.33 -5.18 -0.44
C GLU A 355 -16.37 -6.71 -0.41
N GLU A 356 -15.26 -7.36 -0.79
CA GLU A 356 -15.14 -8.82 -0.79
C GLU A 356 -15.28 -9.39 0.63
N LEU A 357 -14.58 -8.81 1.61
CA LEU A 357 -14.63 -9.31 2.99
C LEU A 357 -16.02 -9.11 3.63
N LEU A 358 -16.73 -8.02 3.30
CA LEU A 358 -18.11 -7.79 3.71
C LEU A 358 -19.07 -8.82 3.10
N GLN A 359 -18.92 -9.13 1.81
CA GLN A 359 -19.75 -10.13 1.13
C GLN A 359 -19.58 -11.54 1.73
N LEU A 360 -18.37 -11.86 2.19
CA LEU A 360 -18.08 -13.12 2.88
C LEU A 360 -18.52 -13.12 4.35
N GLY A 361 -18.85 -11.96 4.93
CA GLY A 361 -19.22 -11.81 6.34
C GLY A 361 -18.04 -11.74 7.31
N GLY A 362 -16.82 -11.46 6.83
CA GLY A 362 -15.61 -11.34 7.65
C GLY A 362 -15.34 -9.93 8.18
N ALA A 363 -16.16 -8.95 7.79
CA ALA A 363 -16.10 -7.57 8.24
C ALA A 363 -17.49 -6.99 8.50
N LEU A 364 -17.54 -5.85 9.18
CA LEU A 364 -18.77 -5.15 9.54
C LEU A 364 -18.61 -3.64 9.32
N VAL A 365 -19.58 -3.01 8.65
CA VAL A 365 -19.62 -1.56 8.45
C VAL A 365 -20.26 -0.90 9.65
N VAL A 366 -19.65 0.17 10.15
CA VAL A 366 -20.15 1.01 11.24
C VAL A 366 -20.59 2.34 10.66
N GLN A 367 -21.90 2.59 10.55
CA GLN A 367 -22.40 3.90 10.08
C GLN A 367 -22.49 4.92 11.22
N ASP A 368 -22.74 4.46 12.44
CA ASP A 368 -22.93 5.30 13.60
C ASP A 368 -22.60 4.57 14.92
N MET A 369 -22.93 5.21 16.03
CA MET A 369 -22.64 4.72 17.37
C MET A 369 -23.52 3.51 17.75
N ASP A 370 -24.74 3.42 17.24
CA ASP A 370 -25.65 2.31 17.52
C ASP A 370 -25.21 1.05 16.75
N ASP A 371 -24.72 1.20 15.52
CA ASP A 371 -24.01 0.14 14.80
C ASP A 371 -22.82 -0.37 15.60
N LEU A 372 -21.94 0.53 16.07
CA LEU A 372 -20.74 0.14 16.81
C LEU A 372 -21.08 -0.62 18.10
N LEU A 373 -22.08 -0.14 18.87
CA LEU A 373 -22.58 -0.84 20.06
C LEU A 373 -23.12 -2.23 19.71
N ARG A 374 -23.95 -2.33 18.67
CA ARG A 374 -24.56 -3.61 18.25
C ARG A 374 -23.51 -4.62 17.82
N HIS A 375 -22.58 -4.21 16.96
CA HIS A 375 -21.55 -5.08 16.41
C HIS A 375 -20.58 -5.55 17.50
N THR A 376 -20.12 -4.64 18.36
CA THR A 376 -19.23 -5.00 19.48
C THR A 376 -19.93 -5.94 20.45
N LYS A 377 -21.18 -5.66 20.85
CA LYS A 377 -21.95 -6.55 21.72
C LYS A 377 -22.15 -7.94 21.11
N HIS A 378 -22.51 -8.02 19.83
CA HIS A 378 -22.68 -9.30 19.15
C HIS A 378 -21.37 -10.11 19.11
N LEU A 379 -20.24 -9.47 18.80
CA LEU A 379 -18.93 -10.13 18.76
C LEU A 379 -18.43 -10.53 20.16
N LEU A 380 -18.79 -9.79 21.21
CA LEU A 380 -18.38 -10.09 22.58
C LEU A 380 -19.19 -11.21 23.22
N HIS A 381 -20.47 -11.33 22.89
CA HIS A 381 -21.41 -12.22 23.59
C HIS A 381 -21.88 -13.43 22.77
N SER A 382 -21.59 -13.48 21.47
CA SER A 382 -21.91 -14.63 20.61
C SER A 382 -20.64 -15.29 20.09
N ASP A 383 -20.23 -16.38 20.74
CA ASP A 383 -19.05 -17.15 20.31
C ASP A 383 -19.19 -17.68 18.88
N ASN A 384 -20.40 -18.05 18.46
CA ASN A 384 -20.66 -18.51 17.09
C ASN A 384 -20.45 -17.38 16.08
N THR A 385 -20.98 -16.19 16.36
CA THR A 385 -20.77 -15.01 15.51
C THR A 385 -19.31 -14.65 15.46
N TYR A 386 -18.64 -14.61 16.62
CA TYR A 386 -17.21 -14.31 16.70
C TYR A 386 -16.38 -15.27 15.86
N ARG A 387 -16.53 -16.58 16.08
CA ARG A 387 -15.77 -17.62 15.37
C ARG A 387 -16.03 -17.60 13.86
N PHE A 388 -17.26 -17.34 13.44
CA PHE A 388 -17.59 -17.20 12.03
C PHE A 388 -16.87 -16.00 11.40
N VAL A 389 -17.05 -14.79 11.93
CA VAL A 389 -16.46 -13.57 11.37
C VAL A 389 -14.93 -13.63 11.41
N SER A 390 -14.38 -14.09 12.53
CA SER A 390 -12.94 -14.31 12.73
C SER A 390 -12.37 -15.32 11.72
N GLY A 391 -13.05 -16.45 11.55
CA GLY A 391 -12.66 -17.51 10.61
C GLY A 391 -12.66 -17.03 9.17
N VAL A 392 -13.70 -16.30 8.76
CA VAL A 392 -13.77 -15.70 7.41
C VAL A 392 -12.64 -14.71 7.19
N ALA A 393 -12.37 -13.82 8.15
CA ALA A 393 -11.28 -12.84 8.03
C ALA A 393 -9.91 -13.50 7.87
N ALA A 394 -9.63 -14.54 8.67
CA ALA A 394 -8.39 -15.31 8.58
C ALA A 394 -8.29 -16.04 7.23
N GLN A 395 -9.36 -16.73 6.83
CA GLN A 395 -9.38 -17.54 5.61
C GLN A 395 -9.25 -16.66 4.36
N TYR A 396 -9.90 -15.49 4.35
CA TYR A 396 -9.78 -14.54 3.24
C TYR A 396 -8.32 -14.14 3.01
N VAL A 397 -7.55 -13.82 4.05
CA VAL A 397 -6.13 -13.51 3.89
C VAL A 397 -5.31 -14.74 3.53
N ALA A 398 -5.64 -15.92 4.07
CA ALA A 398 -4.98 -17.17 3.73
C ALA A 398 -5.11 -17.53 2.23
N ASP A 399 -6.31 -17.42 1.68
CA ASP A 399 -6.63 -17.82 0.31
C ASP A 399 -6.02 -16.91 -0.76
N HIS A 400 -5.76 -15.64 -0.42
CA HIS A 400 -5.26 -14.63 -1.35
C HIS A 400 -3.73 -14.48 -1.36
N GLN A 401 -3.01 -15.31 -0.60
CA GLN A 401 -1.54 -15.35 -0.62
C GLN A 401 -0.96 -15.96 -1.91
N GLY A 402 0.35 -15.82 -2.04
CA GLY A 402 1.18 -16.42 -3.08
C GLY A 402 1.42 -15.51 -4.29
N ALA A 403 0.94 -14.26 -4.28
CA ALA A 403 1.11 -13.35 -5.41
C ALA A 403 2.59 -13.00 -5.64
N THR A 404 3.29 -12.70 -4.55
CA THR A 404 4.74 -12.41 -4.57
C THR A 404 5.53 -13.63 -5.04
N GLY A 405 5.21 -14.82 -4.52
CA GLY A 405 5.85 -16.08 -4.92
C GLY A 405 5.72 -16.34 -6.42
N ARG A 406 4.50 -16.25 -6.98
CA ARG A 406 4.26 -16.43 -8.43
C ARG A 406 5.10 -15.51 -9.31
N VAL A 407 5.31 -14.26 -8.87
CA VAL A 407 6.15 -13.30 -9.60
C VAL A 407 7.62 -13.72 -9.55
N LEU A 408 8.12 -14.13 -8.38
CA LEU A 408 9.52 -14.57 -8.21
C LEU A 408 9.79 -15.89 -8.95
N ASP A 409 8.88 -16.85 -8.88
CA ASP A 409 8.96 -18.11 -9.59
C ASP A 409 9.11 -17.86 -11.09
N TYR A 410 8.34 -16.93 -11.65
CA TYR A 410 8.47 -16.54 -13.05
C TYR A 410 9.83 -15.89 -13.35
N ILE A 411 10.31 -14.99 -12.48
CA ILE A 411 11.64 -14.37 -12.63
C ILE A 411 12.74 -15.45 -12.64
N GLN A 412 12.62 -16.45 -11.77
CA GLN A 412 13.56 -17.57 -11.66
C GLN A 412 13.46 -18.50 -12.87
N GLU A 413 12.26 -18.92 -13.26
CA GLU A 413 11.99 -19.79 -14.41
C GLU A 413 12.55 -19.18 -15.70
N LYS A 414 12.35 -17.87 -15.91
CA LYS A 414 12.86 -17.16 -17.09
C LYS A 414 14.34 -16.74 -16.95
N ARG A 415 14.94 -16.99 -15.78
CA ARG A 415 16.33 -16.70 -15.45
C ARG A 415 16.71 -15.24 -15.67
N PHE A 416 15.84 -14.29 -15.33
CA PHE A 416 16.14 -12.88 -15.60
C PHE A 416 17.32 -12.35 -14.78
N LEU A 417 17.53 -12.90 -13.57
CA LEU A 417 18.58 -12.47 -12.63
C LEU A 417 19.66 -13.53 -12.40
N THR A 418 19.68 -14.60 -13.21
CA THR A 418 20.61 -15.75 -13.10
C THR A 418 21.16 -16.18 -14.46
N ARG A 419 21.08 -15.30 -15.46
CA ARG A 419 21.83 -15.46 -16.72
C ARG A 419 23.29 -15.11 -16.43
N GLU A 420 24.10 -16.14 -16.29
CA GLU A 420 25.56 -16.05 -16.44
C GLU A 420 25.93 -15.88 -17.92
#